data_AF-A0A4D4N5E2-F1
#
_entry.id   AF-A0A4D4N5E2-F1
#
_cell.length_a   1.000
_cell.length_b   1.000
_cell.length_c   1.000
_cell.angle_alpha   90.00
_cell.angle_beta   90.00
_cell.angle_gamma   90.00
#
_symmetry.space_group_name_H-M   'P 1'
#
loop_
_entity.id
_entity.type
_entity.pdbx_description
1 polymer ?
#
loop_
_entity_poly.entity_id
_entity_poly.type
_entity_poly.pdbx_seq_one_letter_code
_entity_poly.pdbx_strand_id
1 'polypeptide(L)'
;MTGFADSDNDAQMRYEVAAYDHAALDKSFDWLKSVPVTCDQFTATDTPVGTQTVQVVETSLPSAGDDRQGLQMTATGALEGTPFTLTMDIAAVRVGDNAISLTNGGLGGADSDSTSQAVQLGAQRLTDVLAGKTPAEQPPGQQD
;
A
#
# COMPACT_ATOMS: atom_id res chain seq x y z
N MET A 1 -1.52 -10.72 -8.44
CA MET A 1 -2.27 -9.89 -7.47
C MET A 1 -3.16 -10.77 -6.62
N THR A 2 -3.19 -10.52 -5.31
CA THR A 2 -4.01 -11.21 -4.30
C THR A 2 -4.79 -10.18 -3.49
N GLY A 3 -6.01 -10.51 -3.06
CA GLY A 3 -6.84 -9.63 -2.23
C GLY A 3 -7.15 -10.26 -0.87
N PHE A 4 -7.19 -9.43 0.17
CA PHE A 4 -7.60 -9.79 1.54
C PHE A 4 -8.65 -8.78 2.00
N ALA A 5 -9.71 -9.27 2.64
CA ALA A 5 -10.81 -8.42 3.13
C ALA A 5 -10.74 -8.30 4.65
N ASP A 6 -10.96 -7.09 5.14
CA ASP A 6 -11.19 -6.78 6.55
C ASP A 6 -12.61 -6.22 6.66
N SER A 7 -13.54 -7.07 7.09
CA SER A 7 -14.95 -6.70 7.22
C SER A 7 -15.22 -5.75 8.39
N ASP A 8 -14.32 -5.67 9.37
CA ASP A 8 -14.54 -4.81 10.54
C ASP A 8 -14.33 -3.33 10.18
N ASN A 9 -13.45 -3.06 9.20
CA ASN A 9 -13.16 -1.71 8.70
C ASN A 9 -13.72 -1.43 7.28
N ASP A 10 -14.56 -2.31 6.73
CA ASP A 10 -15.00 -2.27 5.33
C ASP A 10 -13.82 -2.05 4.35
N ALA A 11 -12.69 -2.71 4.65
CA ALA A 11 -11.41 -2.49 4.01
C ALA A 11 -10.96 -3.68 3.17
N GLN A 12 -10.14 -3.39 2.15
CA GLN A 12 -9.52 -4.40 1.33
C GLN A 12 -8.02 -4.12 1.16
N MET A 13 -7.20 -5.12 1.44
CA MET A 13 -5.81 -5.15 1.01
C MET A 13 -5.71 -5.79 -0.38
N ARG A 14 -4.98 -5.13 -1.27
CA ARG A 14 -4.60 -5.62 -2.59
C ARG A 14 -3.10 -5.67 -2.66
N TYR A 15 -2.56 -6.86 -2.87
CA TYR A 15 -1.12 -7.14 -2.79
C TYR A 15 -0.61 -7.69 -4.13
N GLU A 16 0.53 -7.19 -4.57
CA GLU A 16 1.17 -7.59 -5.82
C GLU A 16 2.67 -7.79 -5.65
N VAL A 17 3.20 -8.76 -6.39
CA VAL A 17 4.63 -9.01 -6.56
C VAL A 17 4.91 -8.99 -8.05
N ALA A 18 5.91 -8.23 -8.48
CA ALA A 18 6.28 -8.14 -9.87
C ALA A 18 7.79 -7.88 -10.03
N ALA A 19 8.31 -8.27 -11.20
CA ALA A 19 9.67 -7.99 -11.64
C ALA A 19 9.65 -6.82 -12.64
N TYR A 20 10.68 -5.99 -12.60
CA TYR A 20 10.78 -4.76 -13.37
C TYR A 20 12.17 -4.58 -13.97
N ASP A 21 12.29 -3.67 -14.95
CA ASP A 21 13.58 -3.07 -15.25
C ASP A 21 14.03 -2.18 -14.07
N HIS A 22 15.29 -2.30 -13.67
CA HIS A 22 15.81 -1.60 -12.48
C HIS A 22 15.65 -0.09 -12.56
N ALA A 23 16.01 0.50 -13.71
CA ALA A 23 15.95 1.95 -13.89
C ALA A 23 14.50 2.46 -13.97
N ALA A 24 13.58 1.65 -14.50
CA ALA A 24 12.15 1.96 -14.45
C ALA A 24 11.60 1.88 -13.02
N LEU A 25 12.08 0.92 -12.22
CA LEU A 25 11.68 0.78 -10.83
C LEU A 25 12.19 1.94 -9.98
N ASP A 26 13.46 2.34 -10.12
CA ASP A 26 14.03 3.53 -9.49
C ASP A 26 13.16 4.78 -9.74
N LYS A 27 12.81 5.03 -11.01
CA LYS A 27 11.95 6.16 -11.38
C LYS A 27 10.58 6.10 -10.73
N SER A 28 10.05 4.90 -10.53
CA SER A 28 8.74 4.71 -9.88
C SER A 28 8.83 5.06 -8.39
N PHE A 29 9.91 4.68 -7.72
CA PHE A 29 10.17 5.06 -6.32
C PHE A 29 10.42 6.56 -6.16
N ASP A 30 11.22 7.17 -7.04
CA ASP A 30 11.43 8.62 -7.05
C ASP A 30 10.11 9.38 -7.25
N TRP A 31 9.25 8.89 -8.15
CA TRP A 31 7.92 9.45 -8.33
C TRP A 31 7.07 9.30 -7.06
N LEU A 32 6.98 8.10 -6.47
CA LEU A 32 6.22 7.87 -5.23
C LEU A 32 6.67 8.79 -4.09
N LYS A 33 7.98 9.00 -3.93
CA LYS A 33 8.57 9.93 -2.95
C LYS A 33 8.18 11.38 -3.20
N SER A 34 7.90 11.75 -4.45
CA SER A 34 7.48 13.11 -4.80
C SER A 34 5.99 13.36 -4.55
N VAL A 35 5.14 12.32 -4.58
CA VAL A 35 3.69 12.44 -4.45
C VAL A 35 3.24 13.24 -3.21
N PRO A 36 3.70 12.97 -1.97
CA PRO A 36 3.23 13.71 -0.80
C PRO A 36 3.72 15.17 -0.79
N VAL A 37 4.61 15.58 -1.71
CA VAL A 37 5.04 16.97 -1.87
C VAL A 37 4.27 17.64 -3.01
N THR A 38 4.11 16.96 -4.15
CA THR A 38 3.50 17.54 -5.35
C THR A 38 1.98 17.43 -5.36
N CYS A 39 1.44 16.43 -4.66
CA CYS A 39 0.03 16.06 -4.61
C CYS A 39 -0.46 15.94 -3.16
N ASP A 40 0.14 16.69 -2.23
CA ASP A 40 -0.19 16.66 -0.79
C ASP A 40 -1.70 16.83 -0.55
N GLN A 41 -2.31 17.80 -1.22
CA GLN A 41 -3.76 18.01 -1.17
C GLN A 41 -4.30 18.41 -2.53
N PHE A 42 -5.41 17.78 -2.95
CA PHE A 42 -6.09 18.15 -4.18
C PHE A 42 -7.59 17.85 -4.11
N THR A 43 -8.32 18.39 -5.08
CA THR A 43 -9.74 18.12 -5.26
C THR A 43 -9.94 17.12 -6.39
N ALA A 44 -10.62 16.02 -6.11
CA ALA A 44 -11.09 15.08 -7.13
C ALA A 44 -12.57 15.32 -7.42
N THR A 45 -13.01 15.07 -8.64
CA THR A 45 -14.43 15.09 -9.01
C THR A 45 -14.76 13.78 -9.68
N ASP A 46 -15.75 13.07 -9.14
CA ASP A 46 -16.18 11.78 -9.65
C ASP A 46 -17.71 11.69 -9.65
N THR A 47 -18.30 10.90 -10.54
CA THR A 47 -19.75 10.66 -10.56
C THR A 47 -19.98 9.21 -10.14
N PRO A 48 -20.79 8.93 -9.10
CA PRO A 48 -21.83 9.78 -8.49
C PRO A 48 -21.41 10.59 -7.26
N VAL A 49 -20.16 10.49 -6.80
CA VAL A 49 -19.69 11.00 -5.51
C VAL A 49 -19.58 12.53 -5.44
N GLY A 50 -19.53 13.21 -6.57
CA GLY A 50 -19.30 14.64 -6.66
C GLY A 50 -17.85 15.02 -6.33
N THR A 51 -17.69 16.14 -5.63
CA THR A 51 -16.39 16.70 -5.25
C THR A 51 -15.85 16.04 -3.99
N GLN A 52 -14.57 15.68 -4.01
CA GLN A 52 -13.85 15.07 -2.90
C GLN A 52 -12.58 15.87 -2.60
N THR A 53 -12.28 16.05 -1.32
CA THR A 53 -10.97 16.57 -0.89
C THR A 53 -10.07 15.38 -0.58
N VAL A 54 -8.95 15.28 -1.28
CA VAL A 54 -7.96 14.22 -1.12
C VAL A 54 -6.71 14.80 -0.48
N GLN A 55 -6.19 14.12 0.54
CA GLN A 55 -4.88 14.37 1.14
C GLN A 55 -4.00 13.13 0.92
N VAL A 56 -2.73 13.33 0.60
CA VAL A 56 -1.73 12.26 0.54
C VAL A 56 -0.53 12.66 1.38
N VAL A 57 -0.25 11.88 2.43
CA VAL A 57 0.90 12.09 3.32
C VAL A 57 1.87 10.92 3.23
N GLU A 58 3.13 11.19 3.54
CA GLU A 58 4.13 10.14 3.73
C GLU A 58 3.87 9.38 5.03
N THR A 59 4.06 8.05 5.00
CA THR A 59 4.02 7.20 6.20
C THR A 59 5.31 6.40 6.35
N SER A 60 5.69 6.15 7.60
CA SER A 60 6.84 5.31 7.89
C SER A 60 6.51 3.85 7.67
N LEU A 61 7.45 3.11 7.08
CA LEU A 61 7.37 1.66 6.92
C LEU A 61 8.52 0.98 7.68
N PRO A 62 8.30 -0.27 8.15
CA PRO A 62 9.38 -1.10 8.70
C PRO A 62 10.57 -1.17 7.74
N SER A 63 11.78 -1.25 8.28
CA SER A 63 12.99 -1.44 7.48
C SER A 63 12.93 -2.77 6.73
N ALA A 64 12.62 -2.70 5.43
CA ALA A 64 12.39 -3.84 4.56
C ALA A 64 12.86 -3.49 3.14
N GLY A 65 13.44 -4.50 2.46
CA GLY A 65 13.99 -4.32 1.12
C GLY A 65 15.16 -3.35 1.03
N ASP A 66 15.57 -3.05 -0.21
CA ASP A 66 16.65 -2.12 -0.53
C ASP A 66 16.14 -0.66 -0.60
N ASP A 67 14.86 -0.47 -0.90
CA ASP A 67 14.16 0.82 -0.89
C ASP A 67 12.67 0.59 -0.59
N ARG A 68 12.01 1.58 0.02
CA ARG A 68 10.59 1.49 0.38
C ARG A 68 9.96 2.88 0.42
N GLN A 69 8.69 2.96 0.05
CA GLN A 69 7.89 4.16 0.21
C GLN A 69 6.51 3.80 0.78
N GLY A 70 6.13 4.48 1.86
CA GLY A 70 4.78 4.44 2.44
C GLY A 70 4.07 5.76 2.19
N LEU A 71 2.79 5.67 1.84
CA LEU A 71 1.88 6.82 1.73
C LEU A 71 0.57 6.46 2.42
N GLN A 72 -0.13 7.47 2.94
CA GLN A 72 -1.53 7.35 3.32
C GLN A 72 -2.33 8.39 2.56
N MET A 73 -3.38 7.93 1.89
CA MET A 73 -4.35 8.76 1.19
C MET A 73 -5.64 8.79 2.00
N THR A 74 -6.18 10.00 2.22
CA THR A 74 -7.51 10.20 2.79
C THR A 74 -8.36 11.00 1.81
N ALA A 75 -9.51 10.47 1.41
CA ALA A 75 -10.48 11.18 0.58
C ALA A 75 -11.76 11.40 1.37
N THR A 76 -12.22 12.65 1.42
CA THR A 76 -13.47 13.04 2.09
C THR A 76 -14.45 13.61 1.09
N GLY A 77 -15.72 13.22 1.19
CA GLY A 77 -16.77 13.67 0.29
C GLY A 77 -18.16 13.31 0.79
N ALA A 78 -19.15 13.35 -0.10
CA ALA A 78 -20.50 12.91 0.22
C ALA A 78 -21.14 12.17 -0.96
N LEU A 79 -21.67 10.97 -0.71
CA LEU A 79 -22.44 10.20 -1.69
C LEU A 79 -23.93 10.32 -1.37
N GLU A 80 -24.71 10.85 -2.30
CA GLU A 80 -26.17 11.07 -2.12
C GLU A 80 -26.50 11.85 -0.82
N GLY A 81 -25.64 12.80 -0.44
CA GLY A 81 -25.77 13.59 0.78
C GLY A 81 -25.25 12.91 2.06
N THR A 82 -24.78 11.68 1.98
CA THR A 82 -24.15 10.95 3.10
C THR A 82 -22.64 11.20 3.09
N PRO A 83 -22.06 11.84 4.12
CA PRO A 83 -20.62 12.04 4.22
C PRO A 83 -19.87 10.72 4.31
N PHE A 84 -18.69 10.65 3.71
CA PHE A 84 -17.77 9.52 3.86
C PHE A 84 -16.32 9.98 3.97
N THR A 85 -15.51 9.11 4.53
CA THR A 85 -14.05 9.19 4.51
C THR A 85 -13.51 7.86 4.01
N LEU A 86 -12.76 7.87 2.92
CA LEU A 86 -11.97 6.72 2.48
C LEU A 86 -10.54 6.94 2.94
N THR A 87 -9.99 5.98 3.69
CA THR A 87 -8.57 5.98 4.06
C THR A 87 -7.90 4.78 3.41
N MET A 88 -6.76 5.01 2.78
CA MET A 88 -5.95 3.98 2.15
C MET A 88 -4.48 4.15 2.47
N ASP A 89 -3.87 3.12 3.03
CA ASP A 89 -2.42 2.97 3.03
C ASP A 89 -1.95 2.44 1.67
N ILE A 90 -0.82 2.96 1.19
CA ILE A 90 -0.15 2.53 -0.03
C ILE A 90 1.30 2.25 0.37
N ALA A 91 1.81 1.08 0.03
CA ALA A 91 3.20 0.74 0.28
C ALA A 91 3.83 0.08 -0.94
N ALA A 92 5.09 0.45 -1.19
CA ALA A 92 5.95 -0.22 -2.17
C ALA A 92 7.29 -0.54 -1.52
N VAL A 93 7.82 -1.73 -1.80
CA VAL A 93 9.13 -2.21 -1.31
C VAL A 93 9.88 -2.86 -2.46
N ARG A 94 11.12 -2.43 -2.69
CA ARG A 94 12.02 -3.00 -3.69
C ARG A 94 12.94 -4.05 -3.07
N VAL A 95 13.16 -5.14 -3.80
CA VAL A 95 14.16 -6.17 -3.52
C VAL A 95 14.87 -6.51 -4.83
N GLY A 96 16.06 -5.95 -5.04
CA GLY A 96 16.75 -5.97 -6.33
C GLY A 96 15.88 -5.38 -7.45
N ASP A 97 15.64 -6.16 -8.50
CA ASP A 97 14.80 -5.78 -9.66
C ASP A 97 13.32 -6.12 -9.49
N ASN A 98 12.94 -6.58 -8.30
CA ASN A 98 11.57 -6.99 -7.98
C ASN A 98 10.98 -6.03 -6.97
N ALA A 99 9.65 -5.93 -6.95
CA ALA A 99 8.96 -5.16 -5.94
C ALA A 99 7.70 -5.85 -5.45
N ILE A 100 7.36 -5.51 -4.22
CA ILE A 100 6.05 -5.69 -3.64
C ILE A 100 5.37 -4.35 -3.63
N SER A 101 4.10 -4.33 -4.02
CA SER A 101 3.23 -3.17 -3.85
C SER A 101 1.92 -3.60 -3.24
N LEU A 102 1.38 -2.79 -2.35
CA LEU A 102 0.04 -2.99 -1.80
C LEU A 102 -0.71 -1.69 -1.63
N THR A 103 -2.04 -1.81 -1.68
CA THR A 103 -2.96 -0.82 -1.12
C THR A 103 -3.78 -1.50 -0.04
N ASN A 104 -4.04 -0.83 1.08
CA ASN A 104 -4.85 -1.36 2.17
C ASN A 104 -5.76 -0.26 2.71
N GLY A 105 -7.07 -0.46 2.68
CA GLY A 105 -7.99 0.49 3.28
C GLY A 105 -9.41 0.40 2.76
N GLY A 106 -10.26 1.26 3.32
CA GLY A 106 -11.69 1.24 3.17
C GLY A 106 -12.36 2.43 3.84
N LEU A 107 -13.69 2.35 3.95
CA LEU A 107 -14.52 3.42 4.53
C LEU A 107 -14.47 3.46 6.06
N GLY A 108 -14.10 2.35 6.72
CA GLY A 108 -13.83 2.30 8.16
C GLY A 108 -12.40 2.67 8.53
N GLY A 109 -11.51 2.85 7.55
CA GLY A 109 -10.10 3.17 7.77
C GLY A 109 -9.15 2.17 7.08
N ALA A 110 -7.87 2.28 7.41
CA ALA A 110 -6.85 1.29 7.08
C ALA A 110 -6.21 0.77 8.37
N ASP A 111 -6.08 -0.55 8.50
CA ASP A 111 -5.26 -1.14 9.55
C ASP A 111 -3.78 -1.07 9.15
N SER A 112 -3.10 -0.02 9.62
CA SER A 112 -1.69 0.21 9.31
C SER A 112 -0.72 -0.82 9.91
N ASP A 113 -1.13 -1.57 10.93
CA ASP A 113 -0.32 -2.67 11.46
C ASP A 113 -0.32 -3.84 10.48
N SER A 114 -1.49 -4.16 9.89
CA SER A 114 -1.60 -5.12 8.79
C SER A 114 -0.77 -4.69 7.57
N THR A 115 -0.76 -3.40 7.23
CA THR A 115 0.12 -2.84 6.18
C THR A 115 1.60 -3.10 6.50
N SER A 116 2.02 -2.77 7.72
CA SER A 116 3.41 -2.93 8.18
C SER A 116 3.85 -4.39 8.18
N GLN A 117 2.98 -5.29 8.65
CA GLN A 117 3.23 -6.71 8.67
C GLN A 117 3.35 -7.28 7.25
N ALA A 118 2.45 -6.90 6.33
CA ALA A 118 2.49 -7.32 4.93
C ALA A 118 3.78 -6.86 4.24
N VAL A 119 4.24 -5.63 4.51
CA VAL A 119 5.53 -5.11 4.04
C VAL A 119 6.69 -5.95 4.54
N GLN A 120 6.76 -6.18 5.85
CA GLN A 120 7.89 -6.88 6.47
C GLN A 120 7.97 -8.35 6.03
N LEU A 121 6.86 -9.08 6.16
CA LEU A 121 6.80 -10.49 5.81
C LEU A 121 6.91 -10.71 4.30
N GLY A 122 6.28 -9.84 3.52
CA GLY A 122 6.34 -9.86 2.07
C GLY A 122 7.77 -9.70 1.56
N ALA A 123 8.47 -8.65 1.99
CA ALA A 123 9.83 -8.36 1.54
C ALA A 123 10.81 -9.46 1.94
N GLN A 124 10.69 -9.99 3.16
CA GLN A 124 11.49 -11.12 3.62
C GLN A 124 11.23 -12.36 2.74
N ARG A 125 9.96 -12.68 2.49
CA ARG A 125 9.58 -13.82 1.64
C ARG A 125 10.11 -13.66 0.22
N LEU A 126 10.01 -12.47 -0.37
CA LEU A 126 10.56 -12.20 -1.70
C LEU A 126 12.07 -12.36 -1.74
N THR A 127 12.78 -11.86 -0.72
CA THR A 127 14.23 -12.03 -0.56
C THR A 127 14.62 -13.51 -0.52
N ASP A 128 13.90 -14.31 0.26
CA ASP A 128 14.16 -15.74 0.37
C ASP A 128 13.90 -16.50 -0.93
N VAL A 129 12.82 -16.17 -1.65
CA VAL A 129 12.52 -16.75 -2.98
C VAL A 129 13.64 -16.42 -3.99
N LEU A 130 14.09 -15.18 -4.03
CA LEU A 130 15.17 -14.74 -4.93
C LEU A 130 16.52 -15.37 -4.57
N ALA A 131 16.72 -15.73 -3.30
CA ALA A 131 17.86 -16.53 -2.85
C ALA A 131 17.73 -18.04 -3.11
N GLY A 132 16.65 -18.48 -3.78
CA GLY A 132 16.40 -19.89 -4.10
C GLY A 132 15.90 -20.75 -2.94
N LYS A 133 15.45 -20.13 -1.85
CA LYS A 133 14.83 -20.84 -0.72
C LYS A 133 13.34 -21.06 -0.98
N THR A 134 12.80 -22.13 -0.40
CA THR A 134 11.36 -22.34 -0.34
C THR A 134 10.79 -21.59 0.87
N PRO A 135 9.86 -20.64 0.69
CA PRO A 135 9.18 -20.00 1.82
C PRO A 135 8.41 -21.01 2.66
N ALA A 136 8.32 -20.77 3.97
CA ALA A 136 7.42 -21.52 4.83
C ALA A 136 5.97 -21.40 4.33
N GLU A 137 5.19 -22.49 4.47
CA GLU A 137 3.78 -22.50 4.05
C GLU A 137 2.95 -21.48 4.85
N GLN A 138 3.25 -21.31 6.14
CA GLN A 138 2.65 -20.29 7.00
C GLN A 138 3.65 -19.19 7.38
N PRO A 139 3.20 -17.93 7.50
CA PRO A 139 4.03 -16.86 8.02
C PRO A 139 4.41 -17.11 9.49
N PRO A 140 5.61 -16.69 9.94
CA PRO A 140 6.00 -16.78 11.34
C PRO A 140 4.99 -16.02 12.24
N GLY A 141 4.56 -16.64 13.34
CA GLY A 141 3.62 -16.03 14.30
C GLY A 141 2.15 -16.43 14.12
N GLN A 142 1.82 -17.15 13.04
CA GLN A 142 0.52 -17.79 12.85
C GLN A 142 0.66 -19.29 13.21
N GLN A 143 0.93 -19.55 14.49
CA GLN A 143 0.88 -20.90 15.07
C GLN A 143 -0.40 -20.95 15.90
N ASP A 144 -1.32 -21.84 15.52
CA ASP A 144 -2.45 -22.22 16.38
C ASP A 144 -1.95 -22.86 17.69
#